data_AF-A0A8J7J331-F1
#
_entry.id   AF-A0A8J7J331-F1
#
_cell.length_a   1.000
_cell.length_b   1.000
_cell.length_c   1.000
_cell.angle_alpha   90.00
_cell.angle_beta   90.00
_cell.angle_gamma   90.00
#
_symmetry.space_group_name_H-M   'P 1'
#
loop_
_entity.id
_entity.type
_entity.pdbx_description
1 polymer ?
#
loop_
_entity_poly.entity_id
_entity_poly.type
_entity_poly.pdbx_seq_one_letter_code
_entity_poly.pdbx_strand_id
1 'polypeptide(L)'
;MALPPRVFFTLHEASARWGCNISDIAGWADAGRFRILTGIPAVQSGEEIVAGKVALSPMELLPLFRRCGTGPSEAIMRRIQPLAGHDWMLITEPAGGIPVAVADMLIQAEEVHAFEDENDMVRRTPSGPGVTSPYDWEGMTIALILRIFDHGLPATQAELVAEMQDWFADQTDGRKMPDSRSIRRRITPIWRALRREDA
;
A
#
# COMPACT_ATOMS: atom_id res chain seq x y z
N MET A 1 3.87 -3.23 -27.66
CA MET A 1 4.92 -2.78 -26.71
C MET A 1 4.22 -2.50 -25.39
N ALA A 2 4.65 -3.09 -24.28
CA ALA A 2 4.01 -2.88 -22.99
C ALA A 2 4.36 -1.48 -22.45
N LEU A 3 3.38 -0.76 -21.91
CA LEU A 3 3.60 0.52 -21.27
C LEU A 3 4.30 0.31 -19.91
N PRO A 4 5.07 1.30 -19.41
CA PRO A 4 5.59 1.27 -18.05
C PRO A 4 4.49 1.12 -17.00
N PRO A 5 4.81 0.61 -15.80
CA PRO A 5 3.84 0.47 -14.73
C PRO A 5 3.29 1.83 -14.27
N ARG A 6 2.08 1.80 -13.72
CA ARG A 6 1.42 2.97 -13.14
C ARG A 6 2.21 3.48 -11.93
N VAL A 7 2.39 4.80 -11.83
CA VAL A 7 3.19 5.45 -10.79
C VAL A 7 2.33 6.05 -9.66
N PHE A 8 1.10 6.48 -9.98
CA PHE A 8 0.20 7.11 -9.02
C PHE A 8 -1.22 6.54 -9.14
N PHE A 9 -1.93 6.58 -8.02
CA PHE A 9 -3.37 6.39 -7.97
C PHE A 9 -4.00 7.66 -7.42
N THR A 10 -5.08 8.14 -8.03
CA THR A 10 -5.92 9.16 -7.41
C THR A 10 -6.62 8.60 -6.17
N LEU A 11 -7.05 9.47 -5.25
CA LEU A 11 -7.84 9.03 -4.09
C LEU A 11 -9.13 8.30 -4.49
N HIS A 12 -9.75 8.70 -5.61
CA HIS A 12 -10.93 8.03 -6.14
C HIS A 12 -10.62 6.62 -6.66
N GLU A 13 -9.51 6.44 -7.36
CA GLU A 13 -9.07 5.11 -7.80
C GLU A 13 -8.74 4.21 -6.62
N ALA A 14 -8.02 4.71 -5.61
CA ALA A 14 -7.70 3.97 -4.40
C ALA A 14 -8.97 3.59 -3.60
N SER A 15 -9.91 4.53 -3.47
CA SER A 15 -11.22 4.31 -2.83
C SER A 15 -12.02 3.22 -3.54
N ALA A 16 -12.11 3.26 -4.87
CA ALA A 16 -12.79 2.23 -5.65
C ALA A 16 -12.08 0.86 -5.54
N ARG A 17 -10.74 0.86 -5.54
CA ARG A 17 -9.92 -0.35 -5.44
C ARG A 17 -10.06 -1.03 -4.08
N TRP A 18 -10.10 -0.26 -3.00
CA TRP A 18 -10.20 -0.78 -1.63
C TRP A 18 -11.64 -0.93 -1.12
N GLY A 19 -12.62 -0.42 -1.87
CA GLY A 19 -14.03 -0.46 -1.46
C GLY A 19 -14.32 0.38 -0.20
N CYS A 20 -13.58 1.47 0.00
CA CYS A 20 -13.70 2.36 1.16
C CYS A 20 -14.06 3.79 0.74
N ASN A 21 -14.41 4.66 1.69
CA ASN A 21 -14.62 6.08 1.40
C ASN A 21 -13.28 6.84 1.38
N ILE A 22 -13.17 7.93 0.62
CA ILE A 22 -12.00 8.82 0.67
C ILE A 22 -11.75 9.39 2.08
N SER A 23 -12.79 9.48 2.93
CA SER A 23 -12.65 9.81 4.36
C SER A 23 -11.81 8.79 5.12
N ASP A 24 -11.92 7.50 4.79
CA ASP A 24 -11.12 6.45 5.41
C ASP A 24 -9.64 6.61 5.01
N ILE A 25 -9.41 6.87 3.72
CA ILE A 25 -8.07 7.10 3.16
C ILE A 25 -7.40 8.32 3.80
N ALA A 26 -8.13 9.43 3.95
CA ALA A 26 -7.64 10.62 4.64
C ALA A 26 -7.24 10.31 6.10
N GLY A 27 -8.05 9.52 6.81
CA GLY A 27 -7.75 9.09 8.17
C GLY A 27 -6.51 8.19 8.27
N TRP A 28 -6.32 7.26 7.33
CA TRP A 28 -5.13 6.41 7.30
C TRP A 28 -3.86 7.19 6.97
N ALA A 29 -3.95 8.17 6.07
CA ALA A 29 -2.84 9.05 5.75
C ALA A 29 -2.42 9.90 6.97
N ASP A 30 -3.38 10.46 7.70
CA ASP A 30 -3.11 11.19 8.95
C ASP A 30 -2.49 10.28 10.04
N ALA A 31 -2.92 9.02 10.10
CA ALA A 31 -2.33 8.00 10.96
C ALA A 31 -0.93 7.51 10.50
N GLY A 32 -0.36 8.11 9.45
CA GLY A 32 0.99 7.83 8.97
C GLY A 32 1.14 6.53 8.18
N ARG A 33 0.04 5.97 7.64
CA ARG A 33 0.10 4.73 6.84
C ARG A 33 0.71 4.94 5.46
N PHE A 34 0.51 6.11 4.88
CA PHE A 34 1.07 6.56 3.61
C PHE A 34 0.85 8.06 3.47
N ARG A 35 1.51 8.70 2.50
CA ARG A 35 1.30 10.12 2.21
C ARG A 35 0.30 10.34 1.09
N ILE A 36 -0.51 11.39 1.24
CA ILE A 36 -1.29 11.95 0.14
C ILE A 36 -0.45 13.07 -0.48
N LEU A 37 -0.31 13.01 -1.80
CA LEU A 37 0.54 13.90 -2.58
C LEU A 37 -0.30 14.75 -3.53
N THR A 38 0.24 15.89 -3.93
CA THR A 38 -0.29 16.71 -5.03
C THR A 38 0.85 17.44 -5.75
N GLY A 39 0.55 18.01 -6.91
CA GLY A 39 1.46 18.87 -7.67
C GLY A 39 1.15 20.35 -7.42
N ILE A 40 2.17 21.16 -7.19
CA ILE A 40 2.02 22.60 -6.93
C ILE A 40 2.87 23.43 -7.90
N PRO A 41 2.42 24.65 -8.26
CA PRO A 41 3.29 25.64 -8.89
C PRO A 41 4.41 26.07 -7.91
N ALA A 42 5.36 26.87 -8.39
CA ALA A 42 6.35 27.46 -7.49
C ALA A 42 5.68 28.36 -6.46
N VAL A 43 5.92 28.08 -5.18
CA VAL A 43 5.48 28.87 -4.03
C VAL A 43 6.67 29.22 -3.17
N GLN A 44 6.58 30.33 -2.46
CA GLN A 44 7.57 30.71 -1.46
C GLN A 44 7.17 30.17 -0.10
N SER A 45 8.14 29.65 0.63
CA SER A 45 8.00 29.18 2.01
C SER A 45 9.17 29.71 2.82
N GLY A 46 9.01 30.91 3.39
CA GLY A 46 10.12 31.64 4.02
C GLY A 46 11.13 32.11 2.96
N GLU A 47 12.37 31.63 3.04
CA GLU A 47 13.43 31.95 2.07
C GLU A 47 13.51 30.91 0.93
N GLU A 48 12.76 29.81 1.03
CA GLU A 48 12.80 28.72 0.06
C GLU A 48 11.72 28.85 -1.02
N ILE A 49 12.04 28.38 -2.23
CA ILE A 49 11.07 28.18 -3.31
C ILE A 49 10.82 26.69 -3.47
N VAL A 50 9.56 26.29 -3.34
CA VAL A 50 9.12 24.90 -3.46
C VAL A 50 8.20 24.77 -4.65
N ALA A 51 8.38 23.72 -5.46
CA ALA A 51 7.54 23.44 -6.61
C ALA A 51 7.41 21.94 -6.85
N GLY A 52 6.42 21.55 -7.66
CA GLY A 52 6.24 20.18 -8.08
C GLY A 52 5.54 19.34 -7.02
N LYS A 53 6.06 18.15 -6.74
CA LYS A 53 5.37 17.15 -5.92
C LYS A 53 5.60 17.38 -4.43
N VAL A 54 4.52 17.54 -3.68
CA VAL A 54 4.52 17.76 -2.22
C VAL A 54 3.48 16.87 -1.54
N ALA A 55 3.67 16.61 -0.24
CA ALA A 55 2.64 15.98 0.59
C ALA A 55 1.73 17.04 1.22
N LEU A 56 0.47 16.65 1.43
CA LEU A 56 -0.58 17.47 2.04
C LEU A 56 -1.04 16.88 3.38
N SER A 57 -1.52 17.74 4.28
CA SER A 57 -2.12 17.31 5.54
C SER A 57 -3.63 17.08 5.34
N PRO A 58 -4.14 15.84 5.49
CA PRO A 58 -5.56 15.58 5.33
C PRO A 58 -6.41 16.33 6.35
N MET A 59 -5.89 16.54 7.56
CA MET A 59 -6.61 17.20 8.65
C MET A 59 -6.76 18.71 8.46
N GLU A 60 -5.87 19.36 7.72
CA GLU A 60 -6.07 20.76 7.30
C GLU A 60 -7.12 20.90 6.21
N LEU A 61 -7.33 19.83 5.44
CA LEU A 61 -8.28 19.77 4.33
C LEU A 61 -9.52 18.94 4.68
N LEU A 62 -9.79 18.71 5.98
CA LEU A 62 -10.84 17.82 6.48
C LEU A 62 -12.22 18.03 5.83
N PRO A 63 -12.67 19.27 5.52
CA PRO A 63 -13.95 19.48 4.84
C PRO A 63 -14.08 18.78 3.48
N LEU A 64 -12.97 18.55 2.76
CA LEU A 64 -12.97 17.81 1.48
C LEU A 64 -13.35 16.33 1.66
N PHE A 65 -13.09 15.78 2.85
CA PHE A 65 -13.24 14.36 3.14
C PHE A 65 -14.51 14.06 3.94
N ARG A 66 -15.59 14.84 3.79
CA ARG A 66 -16.87 14.54 4.45
C ARG A 66 -17.48 13.26 3.89
N ARG A 67 -17.74 12.27 4.78
CA ARG A 67 -18.32 10.97 4.39
C ARG A 67 -19.63 11.06 3.61
N CYS A 68 -20.46 12.05 3.91
CA CYS A 68 -21.76 12.25 3.26
C CYS A 68 -21.66 12.92 1.88
N GLY A 69 -20.45 13.24 1.39
CA GLY A 69 -20.24 13.85 0.08
C GLY A 69 -20.61 15.33 -0.02
N THR A 70 -21.01 15.97 1.08
CA THR A 70 -21.38 17.42 1.12
C THR A 70 -20.17 18.33 1.36
N GLY A 71 -18.96 17.84 1.08
CA GLY A 71 -17.74 18.64 1.13
C GLY A 71 -17.66 19.61 -0.05
N PRO A 72 -16.87 20.68 0.05
CA PRO A 72 -16.53 21.46 -1.12
C PRO A 72 -15.68 20.62 -2.09
N SER A 73 -15.62 21.02 -3.37
CA SER A 73 -14.76 20.36 -4.38
C SER A 73 -13.29 20.75 -4.24
N GLU A 74 -13.02 21.92 -3.66
CA GLU A 74 -11.70 22.51 -3.49
C GLU A 74 -11.54 23.08 -2.08
N ALA A 75 -10.30 23.09 -1.59
CA ALA A 75 -9.93 23.75 -0.35
C ALA A 75 -8.57 24.44 -0.50
N ILE A 76 -8.25 25.30 0.46
CA ILE A 76 -7.00 26.06 0.45
C ILE A 76 -5.97 25.35 1.31
N MET A 77 -4.86 24.96 0.68
CA MET A 77 -3.69 24.41 1.34
C MET A 77 -2.72 25.54 1.69
N ARG A 78 -2.32 25.60 2.96
CA ARG A 78 -1.38 26.63 3.46
C ARG A 78 -0.06 26.06 3.93
N ARG A 79 -0.01 24.77 4.25
CA ARG A 79 1.24 24.07 4.56
C ARG A 79 1.49 22.97 3.57
N ILE A 80 2.77 22.76 3.29
CA ILE A 80 3.26 21.71 2.41
C ILE A 80 4.42 21.01 3.08
N GLN A 81 4.61 19.75 2.72
CA GLN A 81 5.83 19.02 3.07
C GLN A 81 6.51 18.61 1.77
N PRO A 82 7.68 19.18 1.44
CA PRO A 82 8.48 18.73 0.30
C PRO A 82 8.87 17.27 0.47
N LEU A 83 8.94 16.51 -0.62
CA LEU A 83 9.30 15.08 -0.51
C LEU A 83 10.75 14.83 -0.05
N ALA A 84 11.66 15.77 -0.33
CA ALA A 84 13.05 15.69 0.10
C ALA A 84 13.24 16.09 1.58
N GLY A 85 12.23 16.70 2.20
CA GLY A 85 12.26 17.15 3.58
C GLY A 85 11.29 16.38 4.47
N HIS A 86 11.48 16.50 5.77
CA HIS A 86 10.57 15.93 6.77
C HIS A 86 9.70 16.98 7.46
N ASP A 87 10.01 18.26 7.31
CA ASP A 87 9.32 19.32 8.02
C ASP A 87 8.16 19.90 7.21
N TRP A 88 7.07 20.19 7.92
CA TRP A 88 5.95 20.94 7.39
C TRP A 88 6.32 22.41 7.30
N MET A 89 6.11 23.01 6.13
CA MET A 89 6.49 24.38 5.85
C MET A 89 5.25 25.19 5.47
N LEU A 90 5.20 26.44 5.94
CA LEU A 90 4.11 27.37 5.65
C LEU A 90 4.37 28.06 4.32
N ILE A 91 3.38 28.05 3.44
CA ILE A 91 3.39 28.86 2.22
C ILE A 91 3.27 30.32 2.63
N THR A 92 4.31 31.10 2.36
CA THR A 92 4.34 32.55 2.59
C THR A 92 3.89 33.32 1.37
N GLU A 93 4.19 32.85 0.15
CA GLU A 93 3.64 33.40 -1.09
C GLU A 93 3.17 32.31 -2.05
N PRO A 94 1.88 32.31 -2.47
CA PRO A 94 0.86 33.32 -2.16
C PRO A 94 0.39 33.24 -0.68
N ALA A 95 0.28 34.39 0.00
CA ALA A 95 -0.12 34.46 1.41
C ALA A 95 -1.49 33.81 1.73
N GLY A 96 -2.37 33.72 0.73
CA GLY A 96 -3.66 33.03 0.84
C GLY A 96 -3.54 31.51 0.95
N GLY A 97 -2.42 30.92 0.53
CA GLY A 97 -2.28 29.51 0.22
C GLY A 97 -2.65 29.20 -1.22
N ILE A 98 -2.65 27.92 -1.57
CA ILE A 98 -2.97 27.44 -2.93
C ILE A 98 -4.22 26.55 -2.91
N PRO A 99 -5.10 26.66 -3.93
CA PRO A 99 -6.25 25.77 -4.04
C PRO A 99 -5.79 24.36 -4.40
N VAL A 100 -6.47 23.36 -3.84
CA VAL A 100 -6.29 21.95 -4.16
C VAL A 100 -7.64 21.25 -4.22
N ALA A 101 -7.82 20.38 -5.22
CA ALA A 101 -9.00 19.54 -5.38
C ALA A 101 -8.68 18.09 -5.02
N VAL A 102 -9.69 17.34 -4.55
CA VAL A 102 -9.56 15.89 -4.31
C VAL A 102 -9.15 15.13 -5.57
N ALA A 103 -9.55 15.61 -6.75
CA ALA A 103 -9.19 15.03 -8.03
C ALA A 103 -7.68 15.06 -8.33
N ASP A 104 -6.95 16.02 -7.74
CA ASP A 104 -5.50 16.20 -7.92
C ASP A 104 -4.68 15.58 -6.78
N MET A 105 -5.34 14.82 -5.90
CA MET A 105 -4.71 14.13 -4.78
C MET A 105 -4.35 12.70 -5.16
N LEU A 106 -3.09 12.34 -4.91
CA LEU A 106 -2.46 11.13 -5.38
C LEU A 106 -1.84 10.33 -4.22
N ILE A 107 -1.76 9.02 -4.40
CA ILE A 107 -0.95 8.11 -3.58
C ILE A 107 0.06 7.45 -4.52
N GLN A 108 1.30 7.28 -4.08
CA GLN A 108 2.29 6.56 -4.88
C GLN A 108 1.88 5.09 -5.02
N ALA A 109 2.11 4.51 -6.19
CA ALA A 109 1.79 3.11 -6.45
C ALA A 109 2.51 2.17 -5.47
N GLU A 110 3.75 2.49 -5.10
CA GLU A 110 4.50 1.73 -4.09
C GLU A 110 3.82 1.76 -2.71
N GLU A 111 3.33 2.92 -2.26
CA GLU A 111 2.59 3.06 -1.00
C GLU A 111 1.24 2.32 -1.05
N VAL A 112 0.54 2.33 -2.19
CA VAL A 112 -0.68 1.56 -2.39
C VAL A 112 -0.41 0.06 -2.26
N HIS A 113 0.61 -0.45 -2.94
CA HIS A 113 0.95 -1.87 -2.88
C HIS A 113 1.43 -2.29 -1.49
N ALA A 114 2.27 -1.48 -0.84
CA ALA A 114 2.72 -1.73 0.53
C ALA A 114 1.53 -1.78 1.50
N PHE A 115 0.60 -0.82 1.40
CA PHE A 115 -0.61 -0.80 2.22
C PHE A 115 -1.49 -2.04 1.98
N GLU A 116 -1.64 -2.49 0.74
CA GLU A 116 -2.40 -3.69 0.39
C GLU A 116 -1.77 -4.96 0.96
N ASP A 117 -0.45 -5.08 0.87
CA ASP A 117 0.31 -6.22 1.39
C ASP A 117 0.23 -6.29 2.92
N GLU A 118 0.36 -5.15 3.60
CA GLU A 118 0.25 -5.02 5.06
C GLU A 118 -1.16 -5.36 5.59
N ASN A 119 -2.20 -4.98 4.84
CA ASN A 119 -3.60 -5.08 5.29
C ASN A 119 -4.38 -6.23 4.64
N ASP A 120 -3.71 -7.15 3.95
CA ASP A 120 -4.35 -8.35 3.38
C ASP A 120 -5.45 -8.06 2.35
N MET A 121 -5.40 -6.88 1.71
CA MET A 121 -6.51 -6.38 0.89
C MET A 121 -6.53 -6.95 -0.54
N VAL A 122 -5.71 -7.95 -0.82
CA VAL A 122 -5.65 -8.59 -2.14
C VAL A 122 -6.91 -9.42 -2.39
N ARG A 123 -7.96 -8.78 -2.93
CA ARG A 123 -8.91 -9.47 -3.80
C ARG A 123 -8.15 -9.85 -5.07
N ARG A 124 -7.77 -11.13 -5.20
CA ARG A 124 -7.26 -11.70 -6.44
C ARG A 124 -8.31 -11.58 -7.55
N THR A 125 -8.25 -10.51 -8.32
CA THR A 125 -8.76 -10.43 -9.70
C THR A 125 -7.54 -10.57 -10.61
N PRO A 126 -7.59 -11.30 -11.75
CA PRO A 126 -6.42 -11.84 -12.42
C PRO A 126 -5.36 -10.77 -12.66
N SER A 127 -4.15 -11.05 -12.16
CA SER A 127 -2.99 -10.20 -12.28
C SER A 127 -2.80 -9.75 -13.73
N GLY A 128 -2.88 -8.44 -13.97
CA GLY A 128 -2.29 -7.84 -15.16
C GLY A 128 -0.76 -7.99 -15.11
N PRO A 129 -0.09 -7.97 -16.27
CA PRO A 129 1.35 -8.20 -16.34
C PRO A 129 2.11 -7.06 -15.64
N GLY A 130 2.92 -7.39 -14.63
CA GLY A 130 3.94 -6.46 -14.10
C GLY A 130 4.06 -6.30 -12.57
N VAL A 131 3.16 -6.86 -11.76
CA VAL A 131 3.36 -6.90 -10.29
C VAL A 131 3.63 -8.34 -9.88
N THR A 132 4.86 -8.80 -10.15
CA THR A 132 5.36 -10.04 -9.57
C THR A 132 5.82 -9.73 -8.15
N SER A 133 5.19 -10.37 -7.16
CA SER A 133 5.69 -10.32 -5.79
C SER A 133 7.20 -10.61 -5.79
N PRO A 134 8.00 -9.93 -4.94
CA PRO A 134 9.43 -10.20 -4.86
C PRO A 134 9.78 -11.65 -4.48
N TYR A 135 8.81 -12.42 -3.99
CA TYR A 135 8.98 -13.81 -3.54
C TYR A 135 8.26 -14.78 -4.47
N ASP A 136 8.89 -15.94 -4.71
CA ASP A 136 8.32 -17.04 -5.49
C ASP A 136 7.25 -17.81 -4.70
N TRP A 137 6.07 -17.19 -4.56
CA TRP A 137 4.94 -17.81 -3.88
C TRP A 137 4.35 -19.01 -4.64
N GLU A 138 4.51 -19.02 -5.97
CA GLU A 138 4.04 -20.12 -6.80
C GLU A 138 4.93 -21.34 -6.60
N GLY A 139 6.26 -21.16 -6.64
CA GLY A 139 7.23 -22.19 -6.29
C GLY A 139 7.05 -22.71 -4.87
N MET A 140 6.80 -21.84 -3.89
CA MET A 140 6.50 -22.27 -2.52
C MET A 140 5.23 -23.14 -2.46
N THR A 141 4.20 -22.80 -3.25
CA THR A 141 2.95 -23.59 -3.30
C THR A 141 3.20 -24.97 -3.90
N ILE A 142 4.01 -25.06 -4.96
CA ILE A 142 4.41 -26.33 -5.57
C ILE A 142 5.21 -27.17 -4.56
N ALA A 143 6.21 -26.59 -3.91
CA ALA A 143 7.03 -27.25 -2.89
C ALA A 143 6.18 -27.77 -1.72
N LEU A 144 5.23 -26.96 -1.25
CA LEU A 144 4.27 -27.34 -0.22
C LEU A 144 3.44 -28.58 -0.62
N ILE A 145 2.92 -28.60 -1.85
CA ILE A 145 2.10 -29.72 -2.36
C ILE A 145 2.94 -31.00 -2.45
N LEU A 146 4.14 -30.92 -3.04
CA LEU A 146 5.05 -32.06 -3.16
C LEU A 146 5.42 -32.60 -1.78
N ARG A 147 5.78 -31.72 -0.84
CA ARG A 147 6.08 -32.09 0.54
C ARG A 147 4.91 -32.79 1.25
N ILE A 148 3.68 -32.29 1.10
CA ILE A 148 2.51 -32.93 1.72
C ILE A 148 2.21 -34.27 1.05
N PHE A 149 2.40 -34.39 -0.26
CA PHE A 149 2.21 -35.64 -0.99
C PHE A 149 3.23 -36.71 -0.58
N ASP A 150 4.51 -36.35 -0.49
CA ASP A 150 5.60 -37.30 -0.21
C ASP A 150 5.68 -37.72 1.26
N HIS A 151 5.39 -36.80 2.17
CA HIS A 151 5.66 -36.97 3.61
C HIS A 151 4.41 -36.80 4.49
N GLY A 152 3.23 -36.55 3.89
CA GLY A 152 2.00 -36.31 4.62
C GLY A 152 1.97 -34.97 5.35
N LEU A 153 0.90 -34.73 6.12
CA LEU A 153 0.81 -33.54 6.97
C LEU A 153 1.76 -33.66 8.17
N PRO A 154 2.58 -32.63 8.48
CA PRO A 154 3.34 -32.60 9.72
C PRO A 154 2.41 -32.51 10.96
N ALA A 155 2.98 -32.67 12.16
CA ALA A 155 2.20 -32.71 13.39
C ALA A 155 1.59 -31.33 13.70
N THR A 156 2.31 -30.26 13.36
CA THR A 156 1.87 -28.89 13.62
C THR A 156 1.96 -28.00 12.38
N GLN A 157 1.10 -26.97 12.35
CA GLN A 157 1.18 -25.93 11.31
C GLN A 157 2.51 -25.16 11.40
N ALA A 158 3.09 -25.06 12.60
CA ALA A 158 4.35 -24.36 12.81
C ALA A 158 5.52 -25.07 12.13
N GLU A 159 5.56 -26.40 12.17
CA GLU A 159 6.54 -27.20 11.42
C GLU A 159 6.42 -26.94 9.92
N LEU A 160 5.20 -26.98 9.37
CA LEU A 160 4.99 -26.72 7.94
C LEU A 160 5.42 -25.30 7.53
N VAL A 161 5.25 -24.32 8.42
CA VAL A 161 5.74 -22.95 8.21
C VAL A 161 7.26 -22.89 8.23
N ALA A 162 7.91 -23.56 9.19
CA ALA A 162 9.36 -23.61 9.29
C ALA A 162 9.98 -24.26 8.05
N GLU A 163 9.43 -25.38 7.58
CA GLU A 163 9.91 -26.06 6.36
C GLU A 163 9.82 -25.16 5.11
N MET A 164 8.76 -24.36 4.99
CA MET A 164 8.64 -23.40 3.88
C MET A 164 9.56 -22.18 4.05
N GLN A 165 9.91 -21.80 5.28
CA GLN A 165 10.95 -20.79 5.53
C GLN A 165 12.33 -21.31 5.09
N ASP A 166 12.65 -22.56 5.44
CA ASP A 166 13.90 -23.21 5.05
C ASP A 166 13.98 -23.36 3.52
N TRP A 167 12.88 -23.75 2.87
CA TRP A 167 12.80 -23.78 1.42
C TRP A 167 13.10 -22.40 0.78
N PHE A 168 12.56 -21.30 1.33
CA PHE A 168 12.89 -19.95 0.85
C PHE A 168 14.35 -19.59 1.08
N ALA A 169 14.93 -20.00 2.20
CA ALA A 169 16.35 -19.79 2.49
C ALA A 169 17.23 -20.51 1.46
N ASP A 170 16.90 -21.75 1.12
CA ASP A 170 17.63 -22.57 0.15
C ASP A 170 17.53 -22.00 -1.28
N GLN A 171 16.34 -21.54 -1.69
CA GLN A 171 16.13 -20.98 -3.03
C GLN A 171 16.82 -19.63 -3.24
N THR A 172 17.03 -18.86 -2.16
CA THR A 172 17.51 -17.47 -2.25
C THR A 172 18.89 -17.25 -1.64
N ASP A 173 19.60 -18.31 -1.23
CA ASP A 173 20.87 -18.22 -0.51
C ASP A 173 20.75 -17.32 0.74
N GLY A 174 19.58 -17.37 1.39
CA GLY A 174 19.20 -16.54 2.54
C GLY A 174 18.98 -15.04 2.26
N ARG A 175 19.08 -14.59 1.00
CA ARG A 175 19.08 -13.14 0.67
C ARG A 175 17.69 -12.53 0.62
N LYS A 176 16.64 -13.33 0.47
CA LYS A 176 15.29 -12.83 0.21
C LYS A 176 14.22 -13.73 0.82
N MET A 177 14.09 -13.65 2.15
CA MET A 177 13.16 -14.47 2.91
C MET A 177 11.93 -13.66 3.36
N PRO A 178 10.70 -14.10 3.05
CA PRO A 178 9.51 -13.53 3.67
C PRO A 178 9.48 -13.84 5.17
N ASP A 179 8.80 -13.01 5.95
CA ASP A 179 8.62 -13.27 7.38
C ASP A 179 7.70 -14.48 7.63
N SER A 180 7.88 -15.12 8.79
CA SER A 180 7.12 -16.32 9.19
C SER A 180 5.60 -16.08 9.20
N ARG A 181 5.15 -14.86 9.52
CA ARG A 181 3.73 -14.51 9.53
C ARG A 181 3.16 -14.48 8.11
N SER A 182 3.89 -13.94 7.14
CA SER A 182 3.54 -13.95 5.71
C SER A 182 3.41 -15.36 5.11
N ILE A 183 4.29 -16.28 5.52
CA ILE A 183 4.26 -17.69 5.11
C ILE A 183 3.10 -18.43 5.81
N ARG A 184 2.98 -18.29 7.14
CA ARG A 184 1.88 -18.87 7.93
C ARG A 184 0.52 -18.48 7.40
N ARG A 185 0.34 -17.22 6.99
CA ARG A 185 -0.91 -16.71 6.44
C ARG A 185 -1.35 -17.48 5.18
N ARG A 186 -0.41 -17.83 4.31
CA ARG A 186 -0.66 -18.59 3.08
C ARG A 186 -0.91 -20.08 3.35
N ILE A 187 -0.22 -20.65 4.36
CA ILE A 187 -0.37 -22.06 4.74
C ILE A 187 -1.67 -22.31 5.51
N THR A 188 -2.13 -21.36 6.34
CA THR A 188 -3.34 -21.51 7.19
C THR A 188 -4.60 -22.00 6.45
N PRO A 189 -5.02 -21.42 5.31
CA PRO A 189 -6.21 -21.89 4.61
C PRO A 189 -6.04 -23.32 4.08
N ILE A 190 -4.86 -23.67 3.56
CA ILE A 190 -4.54 -25.02 3.05
C ILE A 190 -4.55 -26.02 4.21
N TRP A 191 -3.89 -25.69 5.31
CA TRP A 191 -3.84 -26.50 6.53
C TRP A 191 -5.23 -26.82 7.08
N ARG A 192 -6.11 -25.81 7.15
CA ARG A 192 -7.50 -25.99 7.59
C ARG A 192 -8.33 -26.83 6.63
N ALA A 193 -8.08 -26.71 5.33
CA ALA A 193 -8.78 -27.53 4.32
C ALA A 193 -8.36 -29.00 4.43
N LEU A 194 -7.06 -29.28 4.53
CA LEU A 194 -6.52 -30.64 4.62
C LEU A 194 -6.92 -31.35 5.93
N ARG A 195 -7.03 -30.63 7.05
CA ARG A 195 -7.52 -31.20 8.31
C ARG A 195 -9.04 -31.31 8.43
N ARG A 196 -9.80 -30.73 7.50
CA ARG A 196 -11.27 -30.84 7.49
C ARG A 196 -11.76 -32.20 6.97
N GLU A 197 -10.87 -33.05 6.47
CA GLU A 197 -11.17 -34.46 6.17
C GLU A 197 -11.07 -35.37 7.41
N ASP A 198 -10.63 -34.85 8.57
CA ASP A 198 -10.58 -35.59 9.86
C ASP A 198 -11.74 -35.25 10.83
N ALA A 199 -12.87 -34.73 10.33
CA ALA A 199 -14.07 -34.42 11.14
C ALA A 199 -15.31 -35.21 10.69
#